data_AF-A0ABD5YE21-F1
#
_entry.id   AF-A0ABD5YE21-F1
#
_cell.length_a   1.000
_cell.length_b   1.000
_cell.length_c   1.000
_cell.angle_alpha   90.00
_cell.angle_beta   90.00
_cell.angle_gamma   90.00
#
_symmetry.space_group_name_H-M   'P 1'
#
loop_
_entity.id
_entity.type
_entity.pdbx_description
1 polymer ?
#
loop_
_entity_poly.entity_id
_entity_poly.type
_entity_poly.pdbx_seq_one_letter_code
_entity_poly.pdbx_strand_id
1 'polypeptide(L)'
;MSGDHNQFRFSDDGGLKEPDDEEEEQTKTNDLGEEMPYWQTAGGFRRDVIVSALQSAIRRSDEEVASFCAFELVRSGPGYETQMWNRLALICVEDLVAGNEAIEHVLRYEDLAKNRWEDSEWQRRLCAIAATLVAARARSSRATTHANGYFSNTMEDRARAKQDDDHEPLYEPPVTEDDLSKGGRYDVVLDKHTRPGAGHHNRGWEHFRVHGARIGPEPETDHGEKWWRRVLEYDHPDYAYREPEQAFTDEEIDHAVEPTPKDDPWRCGFDEDADLDEFDAQGE
;
A
#
# COMPACT_ATOMS: atom_id res chain seq x y z
N MET A 1 19.96 -26.64 4.47
CA MET A 1 19.27 -27.17 3.27
C MET A 1 17.96 -27.75 3.76
N SER A 2 16.86 -27.06 3.48
CA SER A 2 15.52 -27.50 3.88
C SER A 2 15.17 -28.72 3.04
N GLY A 3 15.00 -29.87 3.71
CA GLY A 3 14.53 -31.09 3.07
C GLY A 3 13.06 -30.93 2.74
N ASP A 4 12.76 -30.98 1.45
CA ASP A 4 11.41 -30.91 0.90
C ASP A 4 10.59 -32.13 1.40
N HIS A 5 9.84 -31.94 2.47
CA HIS A 5 9.00 -32.97 3.10
C HIS A 5 7.65 -33.16 2.38
N ASN A 6 7.44 -32.56 1.21
CA ASN A 6 6.13 -32.56 0.54
C ASN A 6 6.16 -33.18 -0.87
N GLN A 7 6.97 -34.22 -1.08
CA GLN A 7 6.98 -34.97 -2.34
C GLN A 7 6.60 -36.44 -2.13
N PHE A 8 5.59 -36.90 -2.86
CA PHE A 8 5.26 -38.32 -3.02
C PHE A 8 6.49 -39.07 -3.54
N ARG A 9 6.90 -40.14 -2.85
CA ARG A 9 7.99 -41.02 -3.29
C ARG A 9 7.42 -42.35 -3.75
N PHE A 10 7.95 -42.86 -4.85
CA PHE A 10 7.69 -44.23 -5.28
C PHE A 10 8.62 -45.18 -4.53
N SER A 11 8.07 -46.28 -4.01
CA SER A 11 8.87 -47.38 -3.46
C SER A 11 9.48 -48.23 -4.59
N ASP A 12 10.51 -49.02 -4.26
CA ASP A 12 11.23 -49.87 -5.22
C ASP A 12 10.38 -50.97 -5.87
N ASP A 13 9.13 -51.16 -5.42
CA ASP A 13 8.12 -52.06 -5.99
C ASP A 13 7.04 -51.33 -6.82
N GLY A 14 7.17 -50.02 -7.03
CA GLY A 14 6.28 -49.21 -7.87
C GLY A 14 4.98 -48.77 -7.20
N GLY A 15 4.85 -48.93 -5.88
CA GLY A 15 3.77 -48.33 -5.09
C GLY A 15 4.00 -46.84 -4.83
N LEU A 16 2.93 -46.03 -4.84
CA LEU A 16 2.95 -44.68 -4.28
C LEU A 16 3.02 -44.83 -2.76
N LYS A 17 4.12 -44.39 -2.14
CA LYS A 17 4.19 -44.25 -0.69
C LYS A 17 3.59 -42.90 -0.34
N GLU A 18 2.38 -42.92 0.22
CA GLU A 18 1.81 -41.74 0.86
C GLU A 18 2.78 -41.28 1.97
N PRO A 19 2.91 -39.96 2.20
CA PRO A 19 3.75 -39.47 3.29
C PRO A 19 3.30 -40.14 4.59
N ASP A 20 4.26 -40.63 5.38
CA ASP A 20 4.01 -41.25 6.68
C ASP A 20 3.40 -40.17 7.62
N ASP A 21 2.08 -39.99 7.58
CA ASP A 21 1.28 -39.19 8.51
C ASP A 21 1.04 -39.97 9.83
N GLU A 22 2.07 -40.69 10.31
CA GLU A 22 2.04 -41.37 11.60
C GLU A 22 2.83 -40.57 12.65
N GLU A 23 2.51 -39.28 12.79
CA GLU A 23 2.51 -38.68 14.13
C GLU A 23 1.10 -38.90 14.68
N GLU A 24 0.95 -39.79 15.66
CA GLU A 24 -0.30 -39.99 16.39
C GLU A 24 -0.91 -38.62 16.70
N GLU A 25 -2.01 -38.28 16.02
CA GLU A 25 -2.79 -37.07 16.27
C GLU A 25 -3.42 -37.25 17.67
N GLN A 26 -2.63 -36.99 18.72
CA GLN A 26 -3.12 -37.01 20.08
C GLN A 26 -4.29 -36.03 20.10
N THR A 27 -5.47 -36.60 20.29
CA THR A 27 -6.71 -35.85 20.28
C THR A 27 -6.61 -34.83 21.40
N LYS A 28 -6.32 -33.57 21.04
CA LYS A 28 -6.11 -32.51 22.03
C LYS A 28 -7.38 -32.37 22.84
N THR A 29 -7.22 -32.19 24.14
CA THR A 29 -8.34 -31.87 25.03
C THR A 29 -8.36 -30.37 25.31
N ASN A 30 -9.56 -29.80 25.42
CA ASN A 30 -9.74 -28.42 25.83
C ASN A 30 -9.63 -28.32 27.38
N ASP A 31 -9.66 -27.12 27.92
CA ASP A 31 -9.56 -26.87 29.37
C ASP A 31 -10.72 -27.48 30.18
N LEU A 32 -11.80 -27.90 29.50
CA LEU A 32 -12.97 -28.56 30.07
C LEU A 32 -12.83 -30.09 30.10
N GLY A 33 -11.73 -30.63 29.58
CA GLY A 33 -11.48 -32.07 29.48
C GLY A 33 -12.24 -32.75 28.33
N GLU A 34 -12.80 -31.97 27.41
CA GLU A 34 -13.49 -32.47 26.21
C GLU A 34 -12.50 -32.55 25.05
N GLU A 35 -12.79 -33.40 24.06
CA GLU A 35 -12.07 -33.38 22.79
C GLU A 35 -12.15 -31.98 22.16
N MET A 36 -11.01 -31.43 21.71
CA MET A 36 -10.90 -30.09 21.15
C MET A 36 -10.87 -30.16 19.61
N PRO A 37 -12.02 -29.99 18.93
CA PRO A 37 -12.05 -29.96 17.48
C PRO A 37 -11.36 -28.71 16.92
N TYR A 38 -10.96 -28.74 15.65
CA TYR A 38 -10.19 -27.66 14.99
C TYR A 38 -10.87 -26.27 14.97
N TRP A 39 -12.19 -26.22 15.19
CA TRP A 39 -12.99 -25.00 15.21
C TRP A 39 -13.15 -24.43 16.63
N GLN A 40 -12.61 -25.09 17.66
CA GLN A 40 -12.69 -24.68 19.05
C GLN A 40 -11.29 -24.34 19.62
N THR A 41 -11.22 -23.29 20.41
CA THR A 41 -10.02 -22.90 21.16
C THR A 41 -9.87 -23.71 22.44
N ALA A 42 -8.70 -23.64 23.09
CA ALA A 42 -8.43 -24.37 24.33
C ALA A 42 -9.43 -24.02 25.46
N GLY A 43 -9.92 -22.78 25.52
CA GLY A 43 -10.91 -22.32 26.49
C GLY A 43 -12.36 -22.63 26.10
N GLY A 44 -12.57 -23.38 25.01
CA GLY A 44 -13.90 -23.80 24.58
C GLY A 44 -14.65 -22.82 23.67
N PHE A 45 -14.02 -21.71 23.26
CA PHE A 45 -14.65 -20.72 22.37
C PHE A 45 -14.56 -21.12 20.89
N ARG A 46 -15.54 -20.70 20.09
CA ARG A 46 -15.50 -20.85 18.63
C ARG A 46 -14.35 -20.01 18.06
N ARG A 47 -13.42 -20.66 17.34
CA ARG A 47 -12.17 -20.09 16.82
C ARG A 47 -12.41 -18.86 15.93
N ASP A 48 -13.31 -18.98 14.96
CA ASP A 48 -13.69 -17.90 14.04
C ASP A 48 -14.25 -16.66 14.76
N VAL A 49 -14.99 -16.86 15.86
CA VAL A 49 -15.51 -15.78 16.71
C VAL A 49 -14.40 -15.08 17.45
N ILE A 50 -13.47 -15.82 18.06
CA ILE A 50 -12.35 -15.21 18.77
C ILE A 50 -11.49 -14.38 17.81
N VAL A 51 -11.25 -14.87 16.58
CA VAL A 51 -10.54 -14.11 15.54
C VAL A 51 -11.32 -12.86 15.13
N SER A 52 -12.65 -12.96 14.98
CA SER A 52 -13.51 -11.82 14.65
C SER A 52 -13.60 -10.80 15.79
N ALA A 53 -13.63 -11.28 17.03
CA ALA A 53 -13.66 -10.47 18.25
C ALA A 53 -12.33 -9.71 18.42
N LEU A 54 -11.18 -10.36 18.17
CA LEU A 54 -9.87 -9.70 18.15
C LEU A 54 -9.87 -8.48 17.23
N GLN A 55 -10.29 -8.67 15.97
CA GLN A 55 -10.35 -7.58 14.99
C GLN A 55 -11.32 -6.46 15.42
N SER A 56 -12.50 -6.85 15.89
CA SER A 56 -13.52 -5.89 16.31
C SER A 56 -13.10 -5.10 17.55
N ALA A 57 -12.41 -5.74 18.49
CA ALA A 57 -11.90 -5.12 19.71
C ALA A 57 -10.79 -4.11 19.39
N ILE A 58 -9.82 -4.47 18.53
CA ILE A 58 -8.76 -3.54 18.11
C ILE A 58 -9.34 -2.32 17.37
N ARG A 59 -10.27 -2.53 16.44
CA ARG A 59 -10.98 -1.43 15.74
C ARG A 59 -11.70 -0.49 16.69
N ARG A 60 -12.11 -0.98 17.86
CA ARG A 60 -12.84 -0.24 18.89
C ARG A 60 -11.94 0.21 20.05
N SER A 61 -10.63 -0.01 19.95
CA SER A 61 -9.64 0.29 20.99
C SER A 61 -9.95 -0.38 22.34
N ASP A 62 -10.55 -1.57 22.32
CA ASP A 62 -10.81 -2.37 23.52
C ASP A 62 -9.59 -3.27 23.82
N GLU A 63 -8.71 -2.77 24.69
CA GLU A 63 -7.46 -3.44 25.06
C GLU A 63 -7.68 -4.78 25.75
N GLU A 64 -8.71 -4.89 26.60
CA GLU A 64 -8.95 -6.08 27.43
C GLU A 64 -9.44 -7.24 26.57
N VAL A 65 -10.50 -7.02 25.78
CA VAL A 65 -11.06 -8.05 24.91
C VAL A 65 -10.03 -8.46 23.85
N ALA A 66 -9.31 -7.50 23.26
CA ALA A 66 -8.30 -7.79 22.26
C ALA A 66 -7.17 -8.65 22.85
N SER A 67 -6.64 -8.28 24.03
CA SER A 67 -5.57 -9.02 24.71
C SER A 67 -6.00 -10.44 25.06
N PHE A 68 -7.24 -10.62 25.53
CA PHE A 68 -7.78 -11.95 25.81
C PHE A 68 -7.86 -12.81 24.55
N CYS A 69 -8.38 -12.27 23.44
CA CYS A 69 -8.45 -13.01 22.19
C CYS A 69 -7.06 -13.44 21.67
N ALA A 70 -6.05 -12.57 21.79
CA ALA A 70 -4.68 -12.89 21.40
C ALA A 70 -4.08 -13.99 22.29
N PHE A 71 -4.25 -13.89 23.61
CA PHE A 71 -3.85 -14.92 24.58
C PHE A 71 -4.48 -16.28 24.27
N GLU A 72 -5.79 -16.27 24.00
CA GLU A 72 -6.58 -17.48 23.73
C GLU A 72 -6.12 -18.17 22.44
N LEU A 73 -5.88 -17.40 21.37
CA LEU A 73 -5.41 -17.96 20.11
C LEU A 73 -4.01 -18.56 20.24
N VAL A 74 -3.07 -17.88 20.89
CA VAL A 74 -1.69 -18.40 21.04
C VAL A 74 -1.66 -19.71 21.81
N ARG A 75 -2.31 -19.76 22.97
CA ARG A 75 -2.29 -20.96 23.81
C ARG A 75 -3.05 -22.15 23.20
N SER A 76 -3.95 -21.90 22.25
CA SER A 76 -4.70 -22.96 21.54
C SER A 76 -3.82 -23.76 20.56
N GLY A 77 -2.66 -23.22 20.17
CA GLY A 77 -1.61 -23.94 19.45
C GLY A 77 -1.11 -23.25 18.18
N PRO A 78 -0.11 -23.84 17.48
CA PRO A 78 0.64 -23.18 16.42
C PRO A 78 -0.20 -22.67 15.24
N GLY A 79 -1.23 -23.42 14.84
CA GLY A 79 -2.14 -23.01 13.76
C GLY A 79 -3.04 -21.81 14.14
N TYR A 80 -3.41 -21.70 15.42
CA TYR A 80 -4.19 -20.58 15.95
C TYR A 80 -3.33 -19.32 16.09
N GLU A 81 -2.10 -19.49 16.59
CA GLU A 81 -1.12 -18.42 16.67
C GLU A 81 -0.76 -17.85 15.29
N THR A 82 -0.51 -18.72 14.31
CA THR A 82 -0.22 -18.30 12.93
C THR A 82 -1.39 -17.50 12.34
N GLN A 83 -2.63 -17.95 12.59
CA GLN A 83 -3.81 -17.21 12.17
C GLN A 83 -3.93 -15.85 12.88
N MET A 84 -3.62 -15.79 14.17
CA MET A 84 -3.63 -14.56 14.96
C MET A 84 -2.65 -13.53 14.41
N TRP A 85 -1.40 -13.92 14.16
CA TRP A 85 -0.38 -13.02 13.59
C TRP A 85 -0.76 -12.51 12.19
N ASN A 86 -1.19 -13.40 11.31
CA ASN A 86 -1.69 -13.02 9.98
C ASN A 86 -2.87 -12.04 10.08
N ARG A 87 -3.75 -12.25 11.07
CA ARG A 87 -4.89 -11.36 11.31
C ARG A 87 -4.45 -10.00 11.86
N LEU A 88 -3.50 -9.94 12.80
CA LEU A 88 -2.98 -8.68 13.33
C LEU A 88 -2.33 -7.82 12.23
N ALA A 89 -1.53 -8.43 11.34
CA ALA A 89 -0.94 -7.72 10.21
C ALA A 89 -2.02 -7.10 9.30
N LEU A 90 -3.07 -7.86 8.97
CA LEU A 90 -4.20 -7.35 8.19
C LEU A 90 -4.95 -6.22 8.93
N ILE A 91 -5.22 -6.38 10.24
CA ILE A 91 -5.89 -5.36 11.05
C ILE A 91 -5.12 -4.04 11.03
N CYS A 92 -3.78 -4.08 11.06
CA CYS A 92 -2.98 -2.86 11.03
C CYS A 92 -3.13 -2.06 9.71
N VAL A 93 -3.54 -2.71 8.62
CA VAL A 93 -3.78 -2.08 7.32
C VAL A 93 -5.26 -1.72 7.12
N GLU A 94 -6.16 -2.56 7.61
CA GLU A 94 -7.62 -2.43 7.43
C GLU A 94 -8.26 -1.44 8.41
N ASP A 95 -7.82 -1.47 9.67
CA ASP A 95 -8.54 -0.90 10.81
C ASP A 95 -7.77 0.18 11.58
N LEU A 96 -6.54 0.49 11.17
CA LEU A 96 -5.72 1.56 11.73
C LEU A 96 -5.41 2.63 10.66
N VAL A 97 -5.03 3.83 11.11
CA VAL A 97 -4.63 4.93 10.22
C VAL A 97 -3.42 4.54 9.35
N ALA A 98 -3.41 4.93 8.07
CA ALA A 98 -2.26 4.72 7.20
C ALA A 98 -1.02 5.43 7.78
N GLY A 99 0.14 4.77 7.69
CA GLY A 99 1.38 5.26 8.32
C GLY A 99 1.46 5.05 9.84
N ASN A 100 0.63 4.15 10.41
CA ASN A 100 0.77 3.77 11.82
C ASN A 100 2.05 2.96 12.08
N GLU A 101 2.64 3.13 13.26
CA GLU A 101 3.83 2.37 13.71
C GLU A 101 3.47 0.98 14.25
N ALA A 102 2.18 0.67 14.44
CA ALA A 102 1.76 -0.58 15.07
C ALA A 102 2.15 -1.82 14.26
N ILE A 103 2.14 -1.73 12.92
CA ILE A 103 2.55 -2.85 12.05
C ILE A 103 3.99 -3.28 12.32
N GLU A 104 4.92 -2.33 12.54
CA GLU A 104 6.34 -2.64 12.79
C GLU A 104 6.50 -3.39 14.12
N HIS A 105 5.77 -2.94 15.15
CA HIS A 105 5.74 -3.62 16.44
C HIS A 105 5.13 -5.02 16.33
N VAL A 106 4.02 -5.19 15.63
CA VAL A 106 3.37 -6.49 15.40
C VAL A 106 4.35 -7.47 14.74
N LEU A 107 5.00 -7.07 13.65
CA LEU A 107 5.98 -7.90 12.95
C LEU A 107 7.18 -8.23 13.83
N ARG A 108 7.66 -7.27 14.63
CA ARG A 108 8.77 -7.49 15.56
C ARG A 108 8.40 -8.47 16.68
N TYR A 109 7.21 -8.35 17.26
CA TYR A 109 6.76 -9.28 18.30
C TYR A 109 6.49 -10.68 17.74
N GLU A 110 5.99 -10.78 16.51
CA GLU A 110 5.86 -12.05 15.79
C GLU A 110 7.23 -12.73 15.61
N ASP A 111 8.23 -12.00 15.11
CA ASP A 111 9.60 -12.50 14.94
C ASP A 111 10.19 -12.97 16.28
N LEU A 112 10.02 -12.20 17.35
CA LEU A 112 10.46 -12.60 18.68
C LEU A 112 9.75 -13.89 19.15
N ALA A 113 8.44 -14.00 18.93
CA ALA A 113 7.65 -15.17 19.32
C ALA A 113 8.07 -16.43 18.53
N LYS A 114 8.28 -16.29 17.22
CA LYS A 114 8.55 -17.41 16.30
C LYS A 114 10.01 -17.83 16.23
N ASN A 115 10.95 -16.93 16.48
CA ASN A 115 12.38 -17.22 16.28
C ASN A 115 13.18 -17.16 17.58
N ARG A 116 12.94 -16.16 18.45
CA ARG A 116 13.72 -16.00 19.68
C ARG A 116 13.16 -16.82 20.84
N TRP A 117 11.84 -16.98 20.88
CA TRP A 117 11.09 -17.58 21.98
C TRP A 117 10.21 -18.75 21.52
N GLU A 118 10.58 -19.42 20.43
CA GLU A 118 9.82 -20.53 19.85
C GLU A 118 9.45 -21.61 20.88
N ASP A 119 10.41 -21.95 21.75
CA ASP A 119 10.28 -22.97 22.78
C ASP A 119 9.55 -22.51 24.05
N SER A 120 9.10 -21.25 24.12
CA SER A 120 8.49 -20.72 25.34
C SER A 120 7.10 -20.14 25.16
N GLU A 121 6.11 -20.90 25.61
CA GLU A 121 4.70 -20.55 25.58
C GLU A 121 4.40 -19.23 26.34
N TRP A 122 5.07 -18.96 27.46
CA TRP A 122 4.84 -17.73 28.22
C TRP A 122 5.30 -16.48 27.46
N GLN A 123 6.54 -16.47 26.96
CA GLN A 123 7.06 -15.34 26.18
C GLN A 123 6.28 -15.15 24.87
N ARG A 124 5.86 -16.22 24.20
CA ARG A 124 5.04 -16.13 22.97
C ARG A 124 3.69 -15.48 23.23
N ARG A 125 3.03 -15.84 24.33
CA ARG A 125 1.78 -15.17 24.76
C ARG A 125 2.00 -13.71 25.08
N LEU A 126 3.11 -13.36 25.74
CA LEU A 126 3.45 -11.96 26.01
C LEU A 126 3.67 -11.17 24.72
N CYS A 127 4.34 -11.73 23.70
CA CYS A 127 4.46 -11.10 22.39
C CYS A 127 3.10 -10.78 21.78
N ALA A 128 2.20 -11.76 21.75
CA ALA A 128 0.87 -11.58 21.14
C ALA A 128 0.02 -10.56 21.88
N ILE A 129 0.03 -10.57 23.21
CA ILE A 129 -0.65 -9.56 24.03
C ILE A 129 -0.04 -8.18 23.79
N ALA A 130 1.29 -8.06 23.80
CA ALA A 130 1.98 -6.78 23.57
C ALA A 130 1.67 -6.21 22.17
N ALA A 131 1.74 -7.05 21.13
CA ALA A 131 1.39 -6.68 19.76
C ALA A 131 -0.05 -6.18 19.65
N THR A 132 -0.97 -6.87 20.32
CA THR A 132 -2.39 -6.53 20.33
C THR A 132 -2.66 -5.23 21.08
N LEU A 133 -1.99 -4.99 22.21
CA LEU A 133 -2.09 -3.72 22.95
C LEU A 133 -1.59 -2.55 22.12
N VAL A 134 -0.47 -2.70 21.41
CA VAL A 134 0.03 -1.67 20.49
C VAL A 134 -1.01 -1.38 19.40
N ALA A 135 -1.57 -2.41 18.77
CA ALA A 135 -2.59 -2.24 17.75
C ALA A 135 -3.88 -1.59 18.29
N ALA A 136 -4.37 -2.00 19.47
CA ALA A 136 -5.58 -1.45 20.09
C ALA A 136 -5.42 0.03 20.52
N ARG A 137 -4.21 0.45 20.89
CA ARG A 137 -3.87 1.83 21.26
C ARG A 137 -3.64 2.75 20.06
N ALA A 138 -3.34 2.19 18.89
CA ALA A 138 -3.16 2.97 17.68
C ALA A 138 -4.48 3.60 17.24
N ARG A 139 -4.38 4.76 16.57
CA ARG A 139 -5.57 5.46 16.05
C ARG A 139 -6.26 4.60 15.00
N SER A 140 -7.50 4.20 15.28
CA SER A 140 -8.32 3.46 14.34
C SER A 140 -8.70 4.29 13.11
N SER A 141 -8.74 3.65 11.95
CA SER A 141 -9.25 4.22 10.71
C SER A 141 -9.59 3.08 9.76
N ARG A 142 -10.65 3.24 8.98
CA ARG A 142 -11.00 2.31 7.89
C ARG A 142 -10.83 2.94 6.51
N ALA A 143 -10.10 4.05 6.42
CA ALA A 143 -9.94 4.80 5.18
C ALA A 143 -9.40 3.94 4.02
N THR A 144 -8.40 3.10 4.28
CA THR A 144 -7.84 2.16 3.28
C THR A 144 -8.91 1.22 2.72
N THR A 145 -9.69 0.59 3.59
CA THR A 145 -10.76 -0.34 3.22
C THR A 145 -11.93 0.35 2.52
N HIS A 146 -12.31 1.53 3.03
CA HIS A 146 -13.37 2.34 2.44
C HIS A 146 -12.98 2.85 1.05
N ALA A 147 -11.72 3.26 0.86
CA ALA A 147 -11.20 3.68 -0.44
C ALA A 147 -11.23 2.52 -1.45
N ASN A 148 -10.74 1.33 -1.07
CA ASN A 148 -10.82 0.15 -1.93
C ASN A 148 -12.28 -0.15 -2.32
N GLY A 149 -13.19 -0.20 -1.34
CA GLY A 149 -14.61 -0.45 -1.62
C GLY A 149 -15.24 0.61 -2.52
N TYR A 150 -14.95 1.89 -2.28
CA TYR A 150 -15.45 3.00 -3.11
C TYR A 150 -14.96 2.87 -4.55
N PHE A 151 -13.65 2.73 -4.76
CA PHE A 151 -13.08 2.70 -6.09
C PHE A 151 -13.45 1.43 -6.85
N SER A 152 -13.44 0.25 -6.21
CA SER A 152 -13.87 -0.99 -6.86
C SER A 152 -15.31 -0.91 -7.35
N ASN A 153 -16.23 -0.48 -6.48
CA ASN A 153 -17.64 -0.34 -6.85
C ASN A 153 -17.85 0.72 -7.93
N THR A 154 -17.13 1.85 -7.87
CA THR A 154 -17.20 2.91 -8.89
C THR A 154 -16.79 2.38 -10.27
N MET A 155 -15.70 1.60 -10.33
CA MET A 155 -15.22 1.05 -11.60
C MET A 155 -16.14 -0.05 -12.15
N GLU A 156 -16.69 -0.91 -11.30
CA GLU A 156 -17.69 -1.91 -11.71
C GLU A 156 -18.96 -1.25 -12.24
N ASP A 157 -19.46 -0.22 -11.55
CA ASP A 157 -20.66 0.52 -11.93
C ASP A 157 -20.47 1.27 -13.26
N ARG A 158 -19.31 1.90 -13.46
CA ARG A 158 -18.94 2.54 -14.73
C ARG A 158 -18.83 1.53 -15.87
N ALA A 159 -18.31 0.33 -15.61
CA ALA A 159 -18.25 -0.72 -16.62
C ALA A 159 -19.64 -1.21 -17.03
N ARG A 160 -20.59 -1.22 -16.08
CA ARG A 160 -21.99 -1.53 -16.34
C ARG A 160 -22.69 -0.43 -17.17
N ALA A 161 -22.45 0.84 -16.85
CA ALA A 161 -22.98 1.97 -17.62
C ALA A 161 -22.60 1.92 -19.11
N LYS A 162 -21.41 1.39 -19.44
CA LYS A 162 -20.99 1.19 -20.84
C LYS A 162 -21.73 0.07 -21.58
N GLN A 163 -22.44 -0.81 -20.87
CA GLN A 163 -23.15 -1.96 -21.44
C GLN A 163 -24.67 -1.76 -21.47
N ASP A 164 -25.17 -0.79 -20.71
CA ASP A 164 -26.59 -0.54 -20.47
C ASP A 164 -26.83 0.96 -20.59
N ASP A 165 -27.35 1.39 -21.74
CA ASP A 165 -27.55 2.81 -22.08
C ASP A 165 -28.55 3.52 -21.13
N ASP A 166 -29.34 2.77 -20.35
CA ASP A 166 -30.26 3.31 -19.35
C ASP A 166 -29.64 3.40 -17.93
N HIS A 167 -28.36 3.02 -17.77
CA HIS A 167 -27.66 3.00 -16.48
C HIS A 167 -26.58 4.08 -16.41
N GLU A 168 -26.81 5.10 -15.58
CA GLU A 168 -25.81 6.10 -15.24
C GLU A 168 -25.03 5.69 -13.99
N PRO A 169 -23.68 5.83 -13.97
CA PRO A 169 -22.90 5.48 -12.80
C PRO A 169 -23.21 6.43 -11.63
N LEU A 170 -23.24 5.90 -10.41
CA LEU A 170 -23.55 6.68 -9.22
C LEU A 170 -22.46 7.72 -8.90
N TYR A 171 -21.20 7.39 -9.19
CA TYR A 171 -20.04 8.25 -9.03
C TYR A 171 -19.07 8.06 -10.20
N GLU A 172 -18.29 9.10 -10.50
CA GLU A 172 -17.13 9.00 -11.38
C GLU A 172 -15.84 8.83 -10.56
N PRO A 173 -14.80 8.16 -11.10
CA PRO A 173 -13.51 8.12 -10.45
C PRO A 173 -12.92 9.54 -10.35
N PRO A 174 -11.98 9.77 -9.41
CA PRO A 174 -11.39 11.08 -9.20
C PRO A 174 -10.56 11.61 -10.38
N VAL A 175 -10.37 10.80 -11.42
CA VAL A 175 -9.61 11.11 -12.63
C VAL A 175 -10.36 10.59 -13.85
N THR A 176 -10.58 11.44 -14.84
CA THR A 176 -11.18 11.07 -16.14
C THR A 176 -10.15 10.97 -17.25
N GLU A 177 -10.57 10.49 -18.43
CA GLU A 177 -9.71 10.46 -19.62
C GLU A 177 -9.40 11.87 -20.13
N ASP A 178 -10.38 12.78 -20.05
CA ASP A 178 -10.19 14.19 -20.41
C ASP A 178 -9.21 14.88 -19.45
N ASP A 179 -9.27 14.58 -18.15
CA ASP A 179 -8.30 15.11 -17.18
C ASP A 179 -6.85 14.68 -17.49
N LEU A 180 -6.67 13.48 -18.07
CA LEU A 180 -5.37 12.91 -18.45
C LEU A 180 -4.96 13.22 -19.90
N SER A 181 -5.73 14.07 -20.59
CA SER A 181 -5.45 14.50 -21.96
C SER A 181 -4.67 15.80 -22.01
N LYS A 182 -4.18 16.19 -23.20
CA LYS A 182 -3.48 17.48 -23.36
C LYS A 182 -4.43 18.64 -23.06
N GLY A 183 -4.02 19.53 -22.16
CA GLY A 183 -4.85 20.63 -21.65
C GLY A 183 -5.88 20.20 -20.60
N GLY A 184 -5.89 18.92 -20.21
CA GLY A 184 -6.66 18.41 -19.09
C GLY A 184 -6.09 18.85 -17.74
N ARG A 185 -6.83 18.59 -16.67
CA ARG A 185 -6.43 18.98 -15.30
C ARG A 185 -5.06 18.44 -14.89
N TYR A 186 -4.70 17.24 -15.35
CA TYR A 186 -3.44 16.57 -15.01
C TYR A 186 -2.45 16.60 -16.18
N ASP A 187 -2.55 17.57 -17.07
CA ASP A 187 -1.75 17.70 -18.30
C ASP A 187 -0.23 17.54 -18.08
N VAL A 188 0.30 18.00 -16.94
CA VAL A 188 1.72 17.89 -16.56
C VAL A 188 2.24 16.46 -16.47
N VAL A 189 1.35 15.45 -16.34
CA VAL A 189 1.76 14.03 -16.34
C VAL A 189 2.12 13.53 -17.74
N LEU A 190 1.73 14.23 -18.80
CA LEU A 190 2.06 13.91 -20.18
C LEU A 190 3.46 14.38 -20.52
N ASP A 191 4.46 13.73 -19.92
CA ASP A 191 5.87 14.08 -20.02
C ASP A 191 6.67 13.07 -20.87
N LYS A 192 8.01 13.17 -20.79
CA LYS A 192 8.94 12.26 -21.47
C LYS A 192 8.81 10.78 -21.12
N HIS A 193 8.15 10.41 -20.03
CA HIS A 193 7.92 9.02 -19.61
C HIS A 193 6.65 8.43 -20.23
N THR A 194 5.78 9.28 -20.79
CA THR A 194 4.55 8.84 -21.44
C THR A 194 4.71 8.89 -22.97
N ARG A 195 4.11 7.91 -23.66
CA ARG A 195 4.09 7.92 -25.12
C ARG A 195 3.34 9.15 -25.69
N PRO A 196 2.17 9.56 -25.17
CA PRO A 196 1.51 10.78 -25.64
C PRO A 196 2.35 12.03 -25.40
N GLY A 197 2.97 12.19 -24.22
CA GLY A 197 3.84 13.33 -23.91
C GLY A 197 5.05 13.41 -24.83
N ALA A 198 5.94 12.41 -24.75
CA ALA A 198 7.18 12.39 -25.53
C ALA A 198 6.94 12.36 -27.05
N GLY A 199 5.98 11.55 -27.50
CA GLY A 199 5.81 11.22 -28.91
C GLY A 199 4.78 12.08 -29.66
N HIS A 200 3.67 12.45 -29.02
CA HIS A 200 2.59 13.18 -29.69
C HIS A 200 2.55 14.67 -29.33
N HIS A 201 3.14 15.06 -28.20
CA HIS A 201 3.12 16.44 -27.70
C HIS A 201 4.50 17.07 -27.62
N ASN A 202 5.55 16.34 -28.05
CA ASN A 202 6.95 16.79 -28.01
C ASN A 202 7.41 17.25 -26.61
N ARG A 203 6.86 16.65 -25.55
CA ARG A 203 7.19 16.97 -24.15
C ARG A 203 8.34 16.09 -23.68
N GLY A 204 9.55 16.64 -23.77
CA GLY A 204 10.80 15.97 -23.43
C GLY A 204 11.23 16.15 -21.97
N TRP A 205 12.54 15.99 -21.73
CA TRP A 205 13.14 16.20 -20.41
C TRP A 205 12.95 17.62 -19.87
N GLU A 206 12.91 18.61 -20.77
CA GLU A 206 12.62 20.01 -20.46
C GLU A 206 11.27 20.16 -19.76
N HIS A 207 10.19 19.71 -20.41
CA HIS A 207 8.85 19.75 -19.83
C HIS A 207 8.77 19.00 -18.48
N PHE A 208 9.38 17.82 -18.37
CA PHE A 208 9.42 17.10 -17.10
C PHE A 208 10.13 17.91 -16.01
N ARG A 209 11.28 18.50 -16.31
CA ARG A 209 12.10 19.23 -15.33
C ARG A 209 11.41 20.49 -14.83
N VAL A 210 10.74 21.21 -15.71
CA VAL A 210 10.06 22.47 -15.39
C VAL A 210 8.71 22.23 -14.74
N HIS A 211 7.92 21.26 -15.21
CA HIS A 211 6.53 21.08 -14.76
C HIS A 211 6.31 19.79 -13.95
N GLY A 212 6.72 18.64 -14.51
CA GLY A 212 6.37 17.32 -13.96
C GLY A 212 7.16 16.90 -12.71
N ALA A 213 8.35 17.46 -12.50
CA ALA A 213 9.24 17.13 -11.40
C ALA A 213 8.98 17.95 -10.12
N ARG A 214 8.06 18.92 -10.18
CA ARG A 214 7.74 19.80 -9.06
C ARG A 214 7.10 19.00 -7.92
N ILE A 215 7.41 19.41 -6.68
CA ILE A 215 6.89 18.79 -5.45
C ILE A 215 6.08 19.80 -4.65
N GLY A 216 5.26 19.35 -3.70
CA GLY A 216 4.54 20.28 -2.83
C GLY A 216 3.49 19.59 -1.95
N PRO A 217 2.76 20.36 -1.13
CA PRO A 217 2.79 21.83 -1.09
C PRO A 217 3.89 22.43 -0.20
N GLU A 218 4.52 21.62 0.64
CA GLU A 218 5.69 22.04 1.40
C GLU A 218 6.90 22.23 0.46
N PRO A 219 7.74 23.24 0.70
CA PRO A 219 8.96 23.44 -0.09
C PRO A 219 9.93 22.27 0.11
N GLU A 220 10.79 22.08 -0.89
CA GLU A 220 11.95 21.20 -0.77
C GLU A 220 12.85 21.65 0.39
N THR A 221 13.64 20.71 0.90
CA THR A 221 14.74 21.01 1.82
C THR A 221 15.78 21.92 1.17
N ASP A 222 16.45 22.75 1.97
CA ASP A 222 17.52 23.64 1.48
C ASP A 222 18.59 22.92 0.62
N HIS A 223 18.89 21.67 0.96
CA HIS A 223 19.85 20.86 0.20
C HIS A 223 19.26 20.35 -1.11
N GLY A 224 18.03 19.84 -1.08
CA GLY A 224 17.34 19.35 -2.28
C GLY A 224 17.15 20.46 -3.31
N GLU A 225 16.69 21.65 -2.89
CA GLU A 225 16.52 22.80 -3.78
C GLU A 225 17.86 23.19 -4.41
N LYS A 226 18.90 23.36 -3.59
CA LYS A 226 20.24 23.70 -4.06
C LYS A 226 20.79 22.67 -5.07
N TRP A 227 20.54 21.39 -4.86
CA TRP A 227 20.98 20.34 -5.78
C TRP A 227 20.17 20.36 -7.06
N TRP A 228 18.86 20.59 -6.98
CA TRP A 228 17.99 20.64 -8.15
C TRP A 228 18.32 21.82 -9.06
N ARG A 229 18.47 23.04 -8.50
CA ARG A 229 18.94 24.22 -9.24
C ARG A 229 20.22 23.93 -10.01
N ARG A 230 21.21 23.33 -9.35
CA ARG A 230 22.49 22.97 -9.98
C ARG A 230 22.36 21.94 -11.08
N VAL A 231 21.44 20.98 -10.96
CA VAL A 231 21.18 20.02 -12.02
C VAL A 231 20.67 20.75 -13.26
N LEU A 232 19.71 21.66 -13.10
CA LEU A 232 19.19 22.48 -14.21
C LEU A 232 20.26 23.39 -14.81
N GLU A 233 21.11 24.03 -13.99
CA GLU A 233 22.27 24.81 -14.44
C GLU A 233 23.28 23.94 -15.23
N TYR A 234 23.52 22.69 -14.79
CA TYR A 234 24.42 21.76 -15.48
C TYR A 234 23.87 21.21 -16.79
N ASP A 235 22.55 21.30 -17.01
CA ASP A 235 21.92 21.01 -18.30
C ASP A 235 22.10 22.15 -19.30
N HIS A 236 22.94 23.15 -19.00
CA HIS A 236 23.42 24.10 -20.00
C HIS A 236 24.33 23.39 -21.04
N PRO A 237 24.20 23.68 -22.36
CA PRO A 237 24.97 23.02 -23.42
C PRO A 237 26.50 23.02 -23.22
N ASP A 238 27.05 24.07 -22.59
CA ASP A 238 28.48 24.18 -22.28
C ASP A 238 29.00 23.16 -21.24
N TYR A 239 28.11 22.58 -20.44
CA TYR A 239 28.47 21.67 -19.34
C TYR A 239 27.84 20.29 -19.45
N ALA A 240 26.73 20.18 -20.19
CA ALA A 240 25.93 18.98 -20.23
C ALA A 240 26.70 17.80 -20.85
N TYR A 241 26.73 16.68 -20.14
CA TYR A 241 27.14 15.38 -20.70
C TYR A 241 25.98 14.67 -21.43
N ARG A 242 24.74 15.12 -21.19
CA ARG A 242 23.52 14.61 -21.83
C ARG A 242 23.12 15.57 -22.96
N GLU A 243 22.05 15.29 -23.70
CA GLU A 243 21.53 16.15 -24.77
C GLU A 243 20.48 17.16 -24.25
N PRO A 244 20.86 18.34 -23.73
CA PRO A 244 20.02 19.51 -23.78
C PRO A 244 20.47 20.34 -24.98
N GLU A 245 19.51 20.65 -25.86
CA GLU A 245 19.74 21.55 -26.99
C GLU A 245 19.81 23.02 -26.53
N GLN A 246 19.24 23.34 -25.35
CA GLN A 246 19.11 24.69 -24.80
C GLN A 246 19.29 24.70 -23.27
N ALA A 247 19.67 25.85 -22.73
CA ALA A 247 19.81 26.08 -21.29
C ALA A 247 18.50 26.57 -20.69
N PHE A 248 18.17 26.11 -19.48
CA PHE A 248 17.06 26.67 -18.71
C PHE A 248 17.35 28.11 -18.29
N THR A 249 16.32 28.95 -18.39
CA THR A 249 16.30 30.33 -17.88
C THR A 249 16.22 30.34 -16.35
N ASP A 250 16.60 31.47 -15.74
CA ASP A 250 16.45 31.66 -14.29
C ASP A 250 14.98 31.53 -13.85
N GLU A 251 14.02 31.95 -14.69
CA GLU A 251 12.58 31.83 -14.44
C GLU A 251 12.11 30.38 -14.46
N GLU A 252 12.57 29.57 -15.43
CA GLU A 252 12.28 28.13 -15.46
C GLU A 252 12.88 27.41 -14.26
N ILE A 253 14.09 27.77 -13.85
CA ILE A 253 14.76 27.19 -12.68
C ILE A 253 13.99 27.56 -11.40
N ASP A 254 13.59 28.83 -11.26
CA ASP A 254 12.80 29.31 -10.13
C ASP A 254 11.43 28.63 -10.07
N HIS A 255 10.77 28.44 -11.22
CA HIS A 255 9.51 27.73 -11.31
C HIS A 255 9.64 26.24 -10.96
N ALA A 256 10.70 25.58 -11.47
CA ALA A 256 10.94 24.16 -11.26
C ALA A 256 11.20 23.80 -9.78
N VAL A 257 11.70 24.75 -8.98
CA VAL A 257 11.88 24.58 -7.53
C VAL A 257 10.72 25.09 -6.70
N GLU A 258 9.79 25.84 -7.31
CA GLU A 258 8.63 26.38 -6.61
C GLU A 258 7.66 25.25 -6.22
N PRO A 259 7.29 25.14 -4.93
CA PRO A 259 6.38 24.10 -4.50
C PRO A 259 5.01 24.22 -5.18
N THR A 260 4.35 23.08 -5.40
CA THR A 260 3.01 23.08 -5.99
C THR A 260 1.97 23.72 -5.06
N PRO A 261 0.93 24.40 -5.59
CA PRO A 261 -0.07 25.05 -4.75
C PRO A 261 -0.84 24.05 -3.89
N LYS A 262 -1.03 24.37 -2.60
CA LYS A 262 -1.79 23.52 -1.67
C LYS A 262 -3.24 23.26 -2.09
N ASP A 263 -3.88 24.26 -2.67
CA ASP A 263 -5.30 24.19 -3.05
C ASP A 263 -5.49 23.50 -4.42
N ASP A 264 -4.48 23.51 -5.28
CA ASP A 264 -4.47 22.78 -6.54
C ASP A 264 -3.04 22.35 -6.93
N PRO A 265 -2.60 21.15 -6.50
CA PRO A 265 -1.22 20.69 -6.73
C PRO A 265 -0.87 20.46 -8.20
N TRP A 266 -1.88 20.40 -9.07
CA TRP A 266 -1.73 20.12 -10.49
C TRP A 266 -1.67 21.39 -11.34
N ARG A 267 -1.99 22.54 -10.75
CA ARG A 267 -1.95 23.84 -11.44
C ARG A 267 -0.51 24.18 -11.81
N CYS A 268 -0.26 24.28 -13.10
CA CYS A 268 1.02 24.65 -13.67
C CYS A 268 0.82 25.68 -14.79
N GLY A 269 0.72 26.96 -14.42
CA GLY A 269 0.46 28.05 -15.36
C GLY A 269 1.72 28.66 -15.99
N PHE A 270 2.86 27.97 -15.90
CA PHE A 270 4.08 28.34 -16.60
C PHE A 270 3.97 27.75 -18.01
N ASP A 271 3.93 28.60 -19.03
CA ASP A 271 3.69 28.28 -20.46
C ASP A 271 2.30 27.74 -20.84
N GLU A 272 1.23 28.27 -20.24
CA GLU A 272 -0.04 28.33 -20.96
C GLU A 272 0.03 29.48 -22.00
N ASP A 273 0.41 29.11 -23.24
CA ASP A 273 0.35 29.90 -24.48
C ASP A 273 1.42 30.99 -24.75
N ALA A 274 2.66 30.58 -25.01
CA ALA A 274 3.59 31.39 -25.83
C ALA A 274 3.46 31.13 -27.34
N ASP A 275 2.49 30.31 -27.77
CA ASP A 275 2.36 29.84 -29.17
C ASP A 275 0.96 30.07 -29.79
N LEU A 276 0.19 31.03 -29.27
CA LEU A 276 -1.04 31.48 -29.93
C LEU A 276 -1.03 33.01 -30.09
N ASP A 277 -1.16 33.45 -31.36
CA ASP A 277 -1.34 34.82 -31.85
C ASP A 277 -0.11 35.66 -32.26
N GLU A 278 0.87 35.09 -32.98
CA GLU A 278 1.80 35.94 -33.76
C GLU A 278 2.09 35.48 -35.20
N PHE A 279 1.13 34.87 -35.90
CA PHE A 279 1.19 34.75 -37.36
C PHE A 279 -0.20 34.75 -37.99
N ASP A 280 -0.87 35.92 -38.04
CA ASP A 280 -1.86 36.25 -39.09
C ASP A 280 -2.27 37.74 -39.07
N ALA A 281 -1.28 38.63 -39.01
CA ALA A 281 -1.53 40.07 -39.22
C ALA A 281 -0.36 40.75 -39.94
N GLN A 282 -0.06 40.31 -41.17
CA GLN A 282 0.65 41.13 -42.16
C GLN A 282 0.47 40.53 -43.55
N GLY A 283 -0.56 40.99 -44.28
CA GLY A 283 -0.78 40.51 -45.64
C GLY A 283 -2.05 40.98 -46.36
N GLU A 284 -2.45 42.26 -46.24
CA GLU A 284 -3.21 42.96 -47.30
C GLU A 284 -2.73 44.42 -47.43
#